data_AF-A0A967LVL9-F1
#
_entry.id   AF-A0A967LVL9-F1
#
_cell.length_a   1.000
_cell.length_b   1.000
_cell.length_c   1.000
_cell.angle_alpha   90.00
_cell.angle_beta   90.00
_cell.angle_gamma   90.00
#
_symmetry.space_group_name_H-M   'P 1'
#
loop_
_entity.id
_entity.type
_entity.pdbx_description
1 polymer ?
#
loop_
_entity_poly.entity_id
_entity_poly.type
_entity_poly.pdbx_seq_one_letter_code
_entity_poly.pdbx_strand_id
1 'polypeptide(L)'
;MDAVTHIEIPYDPRPLQMALHNEMQMKRWGVVVCHRRFGKTVWAINHILRDALLSAKPNPRYAYMAPTYRQAKNVAWDYIKQFAGGIPNVKFHETELRCD
;
A
#
# COMPACT_ATOMS: atom_id res chain seq x y z
N MET A 1 -18.42 -4.28 24.21
CA MET A 1 -17.07 -3.70 24.07
C MET A 1 -16.45 -4.45 22.90
N ASP A 2 -16.47 -3.84 21.71
CA ASP A 2 -15.90 -4.49 20.53
C ASP A 2 -14.40 -4.72 20.77
N ALA A 3 -13.96 -5.95 20.60
CA ALA A 3 -12.56 -6.30 20.75
C ALA A 3 -11.75 -5.48 19.74
N VAL A 4 -10.79 -4.70 20.22
CA VAL A 4 -9.85 -3.99 19.35
C VAL A 4 -9.02 -5.04 18.62
N THR A 5 -9.31 -5.25 17.34
CA THR A 5 -8.55 -6.18 16.51
C THR A 5 -7.17 -5.58 16.24
N HIS A 6 -6.15 -6.15 16.86
CA HIS A 6 -4.76 -5.82 16.54
C HIS A 6 -4.38 -6.48 15.21
N ILE A 7 -3.96 -5.67 14.24
CA ILE A 7 -3.50 -6.12 12.92
C ILE A 7 -2.04 -5.72 12.77
N GLU A 8 -1.16 -6.70 12.60
CA GLU A 8 0.25 -6.47 12.33
C GLU A 8 0.52 -6.66 10.83
N ILE A 9 1.05 -5.60 10.19
CA ILE A 9 1.51 -5.64 8.81
C ILE A 9 3.02 -5.82 8.85
N PRO A 10 3.60 -6.81 8.13
CA PRO A 10 5.04 -7.11 8.19
C PRO A 10 5.89 -6.10 7.40
N TYR A 11 5.78 -4.81 7.73
CA TYR A 11 6.46 -3.69 7.07
C TYR A 11 7.15 -2.79 8.09
N ASP A 12 8.48 -2.75 8.01
CA ASP A 12 9.32 -1.82 8.76
C ASP A 12 9.95 -0.80 7.77
N PRO A 13 9.43 0.43 7.67
CA PRO A 13 9.95 1.43 6.75
C PRO A 13 11.35 1.88 7.15
N ARG A 14 12.27 1.94 6.18
CA ARG A 14 13.58 2.56 6.39
C ARG A 14 13.42 4.04 6.80
N PRO A 15 14.40 4.67 7.47
CA PRO A 15 14.28 6.05 7.93
C PRO A 15 13.83 7.06 6.84
N LEU A 16 14.38 6.96 5.63
CA LEU A 16 13.99 7.82 4.50
C LEU A 16 12.58 7.50 3.97
N GLN A 17 12.14 6.24 4.04
CA GLN A 17 10.79 5.82 3.68
C GLN A 17 9.77 6.34 4.71
N MET A 18 10.11 6.30 5.99
CA MET A 18 9.28 6.87 7.07
C MET A 18 9.13 8.38 6.90
N ALA A 19 10.24 9.10 6.68
CA ALA A 19 10.20 10.54 6.40
C ALA A 19 9.30 10.85 5.19
N LEU A 20 9.41 10.04 4.13
CA LEU A 20 8.58 10.18 2.94
C LEU A 20 7.08 9.87 3.20
N HIS A 21 6.75 8.87 4.03
CA HIS A 21 5.36 8.64 4.44
C HIS A 21 4.79 9.89 5.10
N ASN A 22 5.51 10.46 6.07
CA ASN A 22 5.05 11.64 6.79
C ASN A 22 4.89 12.85 5.87
N GLU A 23 5.86 13.10 4.97
CA GLU A 23 5.78 14.21 4.03
C GLU A 23 4.60 14.10 3.06
N MET A 24 4.35 12.89 2.53
CA MET A 24 3.28 12.66 1.57
C MET A 24 1.89 12.70 2.21
N GLN A 25 1.75 12.32 3.48
CA GLN A 25 0.47 12.44 4.22
C GLN A 25 0.02 13.89 4.40
N MET A 26 0.97 14.83 4.43
CA MET A 26 0.68 16.27 4.58
C MET A 26 0.25 16.93 3.27
N LYS A 27 0.31 16.21 2.14
CA LYS A 27 0.10 16.77 0.80
C LYS A 27 -0.98 15.99 0.07
N ARG A 28 -1.82 16.71 -0.68
CA ARG A 28 -2.76 16.05 -1.61
C ARG A 28 -2.04 15.45 -2.81
N TRP A 29 -0.99 16.12 -3.29
CA TRP A 29 -0.23 15.76 -4.48
C TRP A 29 1.26 15.76 -4.17
N GLY A 30 1.98 14.76 -4.66
CA GLY A 30 3.42 14.64 -4.48
C GLY A 30 4.07 13.90 -5.64
N VAL A 31 5.27 14.35 -6.02
CA VAL A 31 6.13 13.69 -7.00
C VAL A 31 7.38 13.23 -6.28
N VAL A 32 7.63 11.93 -6.28
CA VAL A 32 8.77 11.32 -5.57
C VAL A 32 9.82 10.89 -6.59
N VAL A 33 10.97 11.57 -6.58
CA VAL A 33 12.14 11.21 -7.39
C VAL A 33 13.17 10.55 -6.49
N CYS A 34 13.51 9.29 -6.74
CA CYS A 34 14.50 8.57 -5.95
C CYS A 34 15.21 7.49 -6.76
N HIS A 35 16.44 7.19 -6.33
CA HIS A 35 17.34 6.23 -6.99
C HIS A 35 16.75 4.81 -7.07
N ARG A 36 17.34 4.00 -7.96
CA ARG A 36 17.10 2.56 -8.03
C ARG A 36 17.41 1.93 -6.66
N ARG A 37 16.67 0.89 -6.27
CA ARG A 37 16.77 0.18 -4.97
C ARG A 37 16.34 0.96 -3.72
N PHE A 38 15.75 2.14 -3.86
CA PHE A 38 15.09 2.84 -2.74
C PHE A 38 13.95 2.04 -2.09
N GLY A 39 13.34 1.11 -2.83
CA GLY A 39 12.14 0.38 -2.36
C GLY A 39 10.84 1.14 -2.62
N LYS A 40 10.79 1.92 -3.71
CA LYS A 40 9.61 2.72 -4.12
C LYS A 40 8.30 1.95 -4.09
N THR A 41 8.26 0.77 -4.68
CA THR A 41 7.03 -0.02 -4.80
C THR A 41 6.57 -0.54 -3.44
N VAL A 42 7.50 -1.05 -2.62
CA VAL A 42 7.21 -1.47 -1.25
C VAL A 42 6.65 -0.31 -0.42
N TRP A 43 7.29 0.86 -0.50
CA TRP A 43 6.82 2.07 0.17
C TRP A 43 5.42 2.49 -0.30
N ALA A 44 5.19 2.55 -1.61
CA ALA A 44 3.93 3.00 -2.19
C ALA A 44 2.76 2.07 -1.82
N ILE A 45 2.98 0.76 -1.83
CA ILE A 45 1.95 -0.23 -1.46
C ILE A 45 1.57 -0.06 0.01
N ASN A 46 2.55 0.04 0.91
CA ASN A 46 2.25 0.22 2.32
C ASN A 46 1.63 1.59 2.63
N HIS A 47 1.97 2.63 1.86
CA HIS A 47 1.34 3.94 1.97
C HIS A 47 -0.15 3.85 1.61
N ILE A 48 -0.45 3.23 0.46
CA ILE A 48 -1.83 3.01 -0.01
C ILE A 48 -2.62 2.13 0.96
N LEU A 49 -2.01 1.04 1.46
CA LEU A 49 -2.67 0.11 2.36
C LEU A 49 -3.06 0.78 3.69
N ARG A 50 -2.15 1.59 4.26
CA ARG A 50 -2.44 2.43 5.43
C ARG A 50 -3.65 3.33 5.16
N ASP A 51 -3.65 4.04 4.03
CA ASP A 51 -4.73 4.97 3.71
C ASP A 51 -6.06 4.25 3.47
N ALA A 52 -6.03 3.07 2.84
CA ALA A 52 -7.21 2.24 2.64
C ALA A 52 -7.84 1.79 3.96
N LEU A 53 -7.02 1.43 4.95
CA LEU A 53 -7.47 0.99 6.26
C LEU A 53 -7.95 2.13 7.16
N LEU A 54 -7.31 3.30 7.08
CA LEU A 54 -7.56 4.43 7.99
C LEU A 54 -8.51 5.50 7.41
N SER A 55 -8.89 5.38 6.14
CA SER A 55 -9.75 6.37 5.50
C SER A 55 -11.16 6.37 6.09
N ALA A 56 -11.61 7.54 6.56
CA ALA A 56 -12.99 7.78 6.99
C ALA A 56 -13.98 8.04 5.84
N LYS A 57 -13.52 8.04 4.58
CA LYS A 57 -14.38 8.28 3.42
C LYS A 57 -15.26 7.06 3.12
N PRO A 58 -16.48 7.24 2.61
CA PRO A 58 -17.32 6.12 2.19
C PRO A 58 -16.71 5.41 0.96
N ASN A 59 -16.55 4.09 1.04
CA ASN A 59 -16.09 3.20 -0.05
C ASN A 59 -14.83 3.70 -0.79
N PRO A 60 -13.72 4.01 -0.08
CA PRO A 60 -12.55 4.59 -0.71
C PRO A 60 -11.87 3.56 -1.62
N ARG A 61 -11.43 3.98 -2.80
CA ARG A 61 -10.70 3.13 -3.75
C ARG A 61 -9.33 3.74 -4.00
N TYR A 62 -8.32 2.90 -3.89
CA TYR A 62 -6.93 3.25 -4.14
C TYR A 62 -6.38 2.42 -5.29
N ALA A 63 -5.41 2.96 -6.01
CA ALA A 63 -4.85 2.32 -7.19
C ALA A 63 -3.33 2.45 -7.21
N TYR A 64 -2.66 1.36 -7.57
CA TYR A 64 -1.27 1.37 -8.01
C TYR A 64 -1.24 1.29 -9.53
N MET A 65 -0.56 2.23 -10.17
CA MET A 65 -0.49 2.28 -11.64
C MET A 65 0.94 2.03 -12.11
N ALA A 66 1.07 1.26 -13.18
CA ALA A 66 2.31 1.04 -13.91
C ALA A 66 2.03 1.16 -15.42
N PRO A 67 3.05 1.32 -16.28
CA PRO A 67 2.82 1.53 -17.71
C PRO A 67 2.03 0.42 -18.40
N THR A 68 2.10 -0.82 -17.87
CA THR A 68 1.30 -1.95 -18.35
C THR A 68 0.75 -2.77 -17.19
N TYR A 69 -0.36 -3.46 -17.42
CA TYR A 69 -0.97 -4.38 -16.46
C TYR A 69 0.01 -5.50 -16.04
N ARG A 70 0.76 -6.07 -17.00
CA ARG A 70 1.77 -7.10 -16.70
C ARG A 70 2.88 -6.57 -15.81
N GLN A 71 3.31 -5.32 -16.01
CA GLN A 71 4.28 -4.69 -15.11
C GLN A 71 3.69 -4.48 -13.72
N ALA A 72 2.46 -3.97 -13.61
CA ALA A 72 1.79 -3.81 -12.32
C ALA A 72 1.74 -5.14 -11.54
N LYS A 73 1.34 -6.23 -12.21
CA LYS A 73 1.35 -7.59 -11.65
C LYS A 73 2.75 -7.97 -11.14
N ASN A 74 3.75 -7.86 -12.01
CA ASN A 74 5.12 -8.30 -11.70
C ASN A 74 5.80 -7.50 -10.59
N VAL A 75 5.48 -6.21 -10.44
CA VAL A 75 6.21 -5.34 -9.50
C VAL A 75 5.50 -5.14 -8.17
N ALA A 76 4.17 -5.21 -8.13
CA ALA A 76 3.38 -4.79 -6.98
C ALA A 76 2.46 -5.87 -6.40
N TRP A 77 1.96 -6.79 -7.22
CA TRP A 77 0.89 -7.68 -6.77
C TRP A 77 1.30 -8.61 -5.62
N ASP A 78 2.48 -9.20 -5.71
CA ASP A 78 2.97 -10.09 -4.65
C ASP A 78 3.23 -9.33 -3.35
N TYR A 79 3.68 -8.08 -3.41
CA TYR A 79 3.81 -7.22 -2.24
C TYR A 79 2.45 -6.86 -1.62
N ILE A 80 1.42 -6.59 -2.44
CA ILE A 80 0.06 -6.34 -1.93
C ILE A 80 -0.40 -7.57 -1.14
N LYS A 81 -0.26 -8.78 -1.70
CA LYS A 81 -0.61 -10.02 -0.99
C LYS A 81 0.21 -10.23 0.28
N GLN A 82 1.51 -9.96 0.23
CA GLN A 82 2.41 -10.08 1.38
C GLN A 82 1.98 -9.15 2.54
N PHE A 83 1.74 -7.87 2.26
CA PHE A 83 1.47 -6.89 3.31
C PHE A 83 0.00 -6.87 3.75
N ALA A 84 -0.94 -7.15 2.84
CA ALA A 84 -2.35 -7.20 3.17
C ALA A 84 -2.80 -8.57 3.72
N GLY A 85 -2.00 -9.63 3.57
CA GLY A 85 -2.39 -10.99 3.96
C GLY A 85 -2.68 -11.19 5.45
N GLY A 86 -2.17 -10.32 6.32
CA GLY A 86 -2.49 -10.32 7.76
C GLY A 86 -3.79 -9.59 8.12
N ILE A 87 -4.45 -8.94 7.16
CA ILE A 87 -5.66 -8.16 7.39
C ILE A 87 -6.88 -9.09 7.39
N PRO A 88 -7.75 -9.06 8.43
CA PRO A 88 -8.96 -9.87 8.47
C PRO A 88 -9.90 -9.58 7.29
N ASN A 89 -10.52 -10.63 6.76
CA ASN A 89 -11.50 -10.58 5.66
C ASN A 89 -10.95 -10.11 4.30
N VAL A 90 -9.63 -9.97 4.14
CA VAL A 90 -9.01 -9.61 2.87
C VAL A 90 -9.32 -10.65 1.79
N LYS A 91 -9.63 -10.18 0.57
CA LYS A 91 -9.87 -11.02 -0.61
C LYS A 91 -8.99 -10.58 -1.75
N PHE A 92 -8.27 -11.54 -2.33
CA PHE A 92 -7.40 -11.31 -3.48
C PHE A 92 -8.03 -11.84 -4.76
N HIS A 93 -8.17 -10.96 -5.73
CA HIS A 93 -8.68 -11.25 -7.06
C HIS A 93 -7.52 -11.24 -8.07
N GLU A 94 -6.99 -12.43 -8.38
CA GLU A 94 -5.78 -12.63 -9.18
C GLU A 94 -5.90 -12.19 -10.66
N THR A 95 -7.12 -12.22 -11.20
CA THR A 95 -7.44 -11.84 -12.58
C THR A 95 -7.67 -10.33 -12.72
N GLU A 96 -8.17 -9.68 -11.68
CA GLU A 96 -8.45 -8.25 -11.65
C GLU A 96 -7.30 -7.44 -11.01
N LEU A 97 -6.35 -8.11 -10.34
CA LEU A 97 -5.34 -7.51 -9.45
C LEU A 97 -5.98 -6.60 -8.40
N ARG A 98 -7.05 -7.09 -7.77
CA ARG A 98 -7.83 -6.34 -6.78
C ARG A 98 -7.72 -6.98 -5.40
N CYS A 99 -7.42 -6.14 -4.40
CA CYS A 99 -7.46 -6.46 -2.99
C CYS A 99 -8.70 -5.78 -2.41
N ASP A 100 -9.65 -6.56 -1.92
CA ASP A 100 -10.84 -6.08 -1.19
C ASP A 100 -10.72 -6.39 0.31
#